data_AF-A0A321LYK8-F1
#
_entry.id   AF-A0A321LYK8-F1
#
_cell.length_a   1.000
_cell.length_b   1.000
_cell.length_c   1.000
_cell.angle_alpha   90.00
_cell.angle_beta   90.00
_cell.angle_gamma   90.00
#
_symmetry.space_group_name_H-M   'P 1'
#
loop_
_entity.id
_entity.type
_entity.pdbx_description
1 polymer ?
#
loop_
_entity_poly.entity_id
_entity_poly.type
_entity_poly.pdbx_seq_one_letter_code
_entity_poly.pdbx_strand_id
1 'polypeptide(L)'
;MSKGSIIAGLFLCWLLNLSYALIAWLLFVTNERTLPTGLILLTGIGVFQVTYAVPIYRLLKRRGKARTALGLVIAAWITAVLNLGAWLFHSR
;
A
#
# COMPACT_ATOMS: atom_id res chain seq x y z
N MET A 1 11.44 -10.52 -24.19
CA MET A 1 10.49 -9.60 -23.51
C MET A 1 9.68 -10.39 -22.49
N SER A 2 9.96 -10.23 -21.19
CA SER A 2 9.22 -10.94 -20.13
C SER A 2 7.78 -10.43 -20.08
N LYS A 3 6.79 -11.33 -20.15
CA LYS A 3 5.34 -11.06 -20.11
C LYS A 3 4.91 -10.56 -18.72
N GLY A 4 5.41 -9.40 -18.29
CA GLY A 4 4.95 -8.75 -17.07
C GLY A 4 3.53 -8.25 -17.27
N SER A 5 2.60 -8.68 -16.42
CA SER A 5 1.22 -8.17 -16.40
C SER A 5 1.11 -6.98 -15.46
N ILE A 6 0.48 -5.90 -15.92
CA ILE A 6 0.17 -4.70 -15.12
C ILE A 6 -0.80 -5.08 -14.01
N ILE A 7 -1.79 -5.93 -14.32
CA ILE A 7 -2.79 -6.44 -13.39
C ILE A 7 -2.12 -7.16 -12.21
N ALA A 8 -1.05 -7.93 -12.47
CA ALA A 8 -0.33 -8.62 -11.41
C ALA A 8 0.34 -7.64 -10.42
N GLY A 9 0.87 -6.50 -10.91
CA GLY A 9 1.44 -5.47 -10.05
C GLY A 9 0.37 -4.76 -9.22
N LEU A 10 -0.80 -4.55 -9.83
CA LEU A 10 -1.97 -3.96 -9.17
C LEU A 10 -2.49 -4.84 -8.04
N PHE A 11 -2.68 -6.14 -8.32
CA PHE A 11 -3.11 -7.15 -7.34
C PHE A 11 -2.12 -7.28 -6.20
N LEU A 12 -0.81 -7.26 -6.49
CA LEU A 12 0.22 -7.35 -5.46
C LEU A 12 0.11 -6.19 -4.47
N CYS A 13 -0.01 -4.96 -4.98
CA CYS A 13 -0.14 -3.77 -4.13
C CYS A 13 -1.44 -3.80 -3.31
N TRP A 14 -2.55 -4.27 -3.90
CA TRP A 14 -3.83 -4.43 -3.20
C TRP A 14 -3.78 -5.48 -2.08
N LEU A 15 -3.15 -6.63 -2.33
CA LEU A 15 -2.94 -7.68 -1.32
C LEU A 15 -2.11 -7.18 -0.14
N LEU A 16 -1.04 -6.40 -0.42
CA LEU A 16 -0.23 -5.79 0.62
C LEU A 16 -1.01 -4.76 1.44
N ASN A 17 -1.79 -3.88 0.79
CA ASN A 17 -2.68 -2.95 1.49
C ASN A 17 -3.71 -3.69 2.36
N LEU A 18 -4.30 -4.77 1.85
CA LEU A 18 -5.27 -5.58 2.59
C LEU A 18 -4.64 -6.25 3.82
N SER A 19 -3.41 -6.77 3.68
CA SER A 19 -2.68 -7.37 4.81
C SER A 19 -2.36 -6.34 5.91
N TYR A 20 -2.00 -5.11 5.54
CA TYR A 20 -1.79 -4.03 6.50
C TYR A 20 -3.08 -3.65 7.21
N ALA A 21 -4.19 -3.52 6.47
CA ALA A 21 -5.51 -3.26 7.03
C ALA A 21 -5.95 -4.37 8.01
N LEU A 22 -5.68 -5.64 7.68
CA LEU A 22 -5.97 -6.78 8.55
C LEU A 22 -5.13 -6.76 9.82
N ILE A 23 -3.82 -6.48 9.73
CA ILE A 23 -2.94 -6.36 10.90
C ILE A 23 -3.42 -5.23 11.82
N ALA A 24 -3.74 -4.08 11.24
CA ALA A 24 -4.24 -2.95 12.01
C ALA A 24 -5.62 -3.22 12.64
N TRP A 25 -6.50 -3.95 11.93
CA TRP A 25 -7.77 -4.42 12.48
C TRP A 25 -7.57 -5.39 13.65
N LEU A 26 -6.64 -6.35 13.52
CA LEU A 26 -6.31 -7.29 14.59
C LEU A 26 -5.78 -6.55 15.82
N LEU A 27 -4.84 -5.61 15.64
CA LEU A 27 -4.31 -4.77 16.73
C LEU A 27 -5.41 -3.93 17.40
N PHE A 28 -6.39 -3.43 16.64
CA PHE A 28 -7.56 -2.73 17.18
C PHE A 28 -8.43 -3.64 18.06
N VAL A 29 -8.74 -4.85 17.58
CA VAL A 29 -9.57 -5.82 18.30
C VAL A 29 -8.89 -6.34 19.56
N THR A 30 -7.55 -6.46 19.57
CA THR A 30 -6.78 -6.94 20.74
C THR A 30 -6.57 -5.87 21.82
N ASN A 31 -7.23 -4.71 21.74
CA ASN A 31 -7.40 -3.74 22.83
C ASN A 31 -6.12 -3.03 23.31
N GLU A 32 -5.07 -2.95 22.47
CA GLU A 32 -3.98 -1.99 22.69
C GLU A 32 -4.48 -0.58 22.32
N ARG A 33 -5.30 0.03 23.20
CA ARG A 33 -5.88 1.38 23.06
C ARG A 33 -4.85 2.50 23.21
N THR A 34 -3.58 2.28 22.88
CA THR A 34 -2.50 3.21 23.24
C THR A 34 -2.26 4.32 22.24
N LEU A 35 -2.83 4.27 21.03
CA LEU A 35 -2.81 5.37 20.06
C LEU A 35 -4.09 5.34 19.21
N PRO A 36 -4.55 6.49 18.67
CA PRO A 36 -5.73 6.53 17.82
C PRO A 36 -5.47 5.64 16.59
N THR A 37 -6.03 4.44 16.63
CA THR A 37 -5.73 3.37 15.66
C THR A 37 -6.07 3.82 14.24
N GLY A 38 -7.09 4.67 14.08
CA GLY A 38 -7.44 5.32 12.81
C GLY A 38 -6.35 6.26 12.27
N LEU A 39 -5.58 6.92 13.15
CA LEU A 39 -4.51 7.84 12.79
C LEU A 39 -3.24 7.07 12.37
N ILE A 40 -2.94 5.94 13.02
CA ILE A 40 -1.90 5.00 12.59
C ILE A 40 -2.33 4.29 11.30
N LEU A 41 -3.60 3.93 11.13
CA LEU A 41 -4.10 3.32 9.91
C LEU A 41 -3.97 4.28 8.71
N LEU A 42 -4.45 5.51 8.84
CA LEU A 42 -4.34 6.49 7.74
C LEU A 42 -2.89 6.91 7.49
N THR A 43 -2.13 7.34 8.51
CA THR A 43 -0.74 7.78 8.27
C THR A 43 0.18 6.62 7.91
N GLY A 44 -0.08 5.46 8.51
CA GLY A 44 0.67 4.23 8.30
C GLY A 44 0.50 3.67 6.91
N ILE A 45 -0.71 3.60 6.33
CA ILE A 45 -0.91 3.05 4.97
C ILE A 45 -0.07 3.81 3.94
N GLY A 46 -0.05 5.15 3.99
CA GLY A 46 0.71 5.97 3.04
C GLY A 46 2.23 5.79 3.17
N VAL A 47 2.74 5.74 4.41
CA VAL A 47 4.18 5.60 4.68
C VAL A 47 4.66 4.16 4.47
N PHE A 48 3.92 3.16 4.95
CA PHE A 48 4.22 1.75 4.75
C PHE A 48 4.22 1.37 3.27
N GLN A 49 3.35 2.00 2.49
CA GLN A 49 3.29 1.76 1.06
C GLN A 49 4.60 2.04 0.34
N VAL A 50 5.33 3.07 0.74
CA VAL A 50 6.66 3.36 0.19
C VAL A 50 7.67 2.30 0.65
N THR A 51 7.61 1.88 1.91
CA THR A 51 8.53 0.91 2.52
C THR A 51 8.55 -0.43 1.78
N TYR A 52 7.40 -0.95 1.33
CA TYR A 52 7.35 -2.18 0.53
C TYR A 52 7.37 -1.94 -0.98
N ALA A 53 6.84 -0.81 -1.49
CA ALA A 53 6.81 -0.57 -2.93
C ALA A 53 8.21 -0.39 -3.53
N VAL A 54 9.12 0.28 -2.82
CA VAL A 54 10.51 0.51 -3.28
C VAL A 54 11.30 -0.80 -3.48
N PRO A 55 11.39 -1.72 -2.50
CA PRO A 55 12.12 -2.98 -2.70
C PRO A 55 11.45 -3.88 -3.74
N ILE A 56 10.12 -3.94 -3.79
CA ILE A 56 9.39 -4.74 -4.79
C ILE A 56 9.59 -4.18 -6.20
N TYR A 57 9.55 -2.85 -6.36
CA TYR A 57 9.86 -2.17 -7.60
C TYR A 57 11.29 -2.47 -8.06
N ARG A 58 12.27 -2.37 -7.16
CA ARG A 58 13.68 -2.71 -7.45
C ARG A 58 13.84 -4.17 -7.86
N LEU A 59 13.14 -5.10 -7.18
CA LEU A 59 13.16 -6.52 -7.51
C LEU A 59 12.52 -6.81 -8.88
N LEU A 60 11.36 -6.22 -9.19
CA LEU A 60 10.67 -6.38 -10.47
C LEU A 60 11.48 -5.78 -11.63
N LYS A 61 12.13 -4.64 -11.40
CA LYS A 61 13.03 -4.00 -12.37
C LYS A 61 14.25 -4.88 -12.65
N ARG A 62 14.87 -5.44 -11.61
CA ARG A 62 15.99 -6.41 -11.75
C ARG A 62 15.60 -7.67 -12.53
N ARG A 63 14.34 -8.12 -12.42
CA ARG A 63 13.81 -9.29 -13.14
C ARG A 63 13.29 -8.97 -14.56
N GLY A 64 13.49 -7.74 -15.06
CA GLY A 64 13.03 -7.33 -16.39
C GLY A 64 11.50 -7.25 -16.53
N LYS A 65 10.76 -7.21 -15.42
CA LYS A 65 9.28 -7.15 -15.38
C LYS A 65 8.79 -5.72 -15.26
N ALA A 66 9.20 -4.85 -16.20
CA ALA A 66 8.90 -3.42 -16.17
C ALA A 66 7.38 -3.10 -16.10
N ARG A 67 6.55 -3.87 -16.81
CA ARG A 67 5.07 -3.71 -16.80
C ARG A 67 4.45 -3.99 -15.43
N THR A 68 4.94 -5.00 -14.72
CA THR A 68 4.46 -5.34 -13.38
C THR A 68 4.94 -4.30 -12.35
N ALA A 69 6.17 -3.79 -12.50
CA ALA A 69 6.66 -2.67 -11.70
C ALA A 69 5.80 -1.40 -11.90
N LEU A 70 5.37 -1.14 -13.13
CA LEU A 70 4.51 0.00 -13.47
C LEU A 70 3.11 -0.17 -12.85
N GLY A 71 2.52 -1.36 -12.92
CA GLY A 71 1.25 -1.65 -12.25
C GLY A 71 1.30 -1.48 -10.72
N LEU A 72 2.42 -1.85 -10.09
CA LEU A 72 2.66 -1.61 -8.66
C LEU A 72 2.68 -0.11 -8.33
N VAL A 73 3.38 0.69 -9.15
CA VAL A 73 3.48 2.15 -8.95
C VAL A 73 2.14 2.84 -9.13
N ILE A 74 1.35 2.46 -10.15
CA ILE A 74 0.00 3.00 -10.36
C ILE A 74 -0.88 2.70 -9.15
N ALA A 75 -0.88 1.45 -8.68
CA ALA A 75 -1.66 1.07 -7.51
C ALA A 75 -1.21 1.85 -6.26
N ALA A 76 0.10 2.06 -6.12
CA ALA A 76 0.65 2.86 -5.04
C ALA A 76 0.16 4.32 -5.08
N TRP A 77 0.16 4.93 -6.26
CA TRP A 77 -0.36 6.28 -6.45
C TRP A 77 -1.85 6.39 -6.15
N ILE A 78 -2.66 5.44 -6.60
CA ILE A 78 -4.11 5.43 -6.32
C ILE A 78 -4.37 5.37 -4.82
N THR A 79 -3.70 4.46 -4.10
CA THR A 79 -3.86 4.36 -2.64
C THR A 79 -3.40 5.63 -1.94
N ALA A 80 -2.26 6.21 -2.35
CA ALA A 80 -1.76 7.45 -1.77
C ALA A 80 -2.76 8.62 -1.95
N VAL A 81 -3.35 8.76 -3.13
CA VAL A 81 -4.36 9.81 -3.42
C VAL A 81 -5.63 9.59 -2.61
N LEU A 82 -6.15 8.36 -2.54
CA LEU A 82 -7.33 8.04 -1.73
C LEU A 82 -7.09 8.33 -0.25
N ASN A 83 -5.91 7.98 0.26
CA ASN A 83 -5.55 8.19 1.65
C ASN A 83 -5.36 9.68 1.99
N LEU A 84 -4.73 10.44 1.09
CA LEU A 84 -4.61 11.90 1.20
C LEU A 84 -6.00 12.57 1.17
N GLY A 85 -6.90 12.11 0.30
CA GLY A 85 -8.28 12.58 0.24
C GLY A 85 -9.05 12.31 1.54
N ALA A 86 -8.91 11.12 2.11
CA ALA A 86 -9.50 10.78 3.41
C ALA A 86 -8.93 11.64 4.55
N TRP A 87 -7.63 11.91 4.54
CA TRP A 87 -6.98 12.78 5.52
C TRP A 87 -7.50 14.23 5.47
N LEU A 88 -7.62 14.78 4.26
CA LEU A 88 -8.13 16.14 4.04
C LEU A 88 -9.62 16.26 4.44
N PHE A 89 -10.42 15.21 4.21
CA PHE A 89 -11.81 15.17 4.67
C PHE A 89 -11.95 15.00 6.18
N HIS A 90 -11.07 14.22 6.82
CA HIS A 90 -11.08 14.06 8.28
C HIS A 90 -10.61 15.31 9.03
N SER A 91 -9.77 16.15 8.40
CA SER A 91 -9.23 17.38 8.99
C SER A 91 -10.12 18.62 8.82
N ARG A 92 -11.32 18.48 8.25
CA ARG A 92 -12.35 19.53 8.14
C ARG A 92 -13.46 19.31 9.15
#